data_AF-A0A1C5NMF3-F1
#
_entry.id   AF-A0A1C5NMF3-F1
#
_cell.length_a   1.000
_cell.length_b   1.000
_cell.length_c   1.000
_cell.angle_alpha   90.00
_cell.angle_beta   90.00
_cell.angle_gamma   90.00
#
_symmetry.space_group_name_H-M   'P 1'
#
loop_
_entity.id
_entity.type
_entity.pdbx_description
1 polymer ?
#
loop_
_entity_poly.entity_id
_entity_poly.type
_entity_poly.pdbx_seq_one_letter_code
_entity_poly.pdbx_strand_id
1 'polypeptide(L)'
;MPIKADQLREKEDYQKLIMERLHEDNGFRTRPNTVYQPGLAMDTEMLLEFLEDTQHDEMEHLRRMYKDRTEETVINYINSEINKESRGLIDVIKHGVEFDNGVTLKLMYRKPDSTINTQAVANYKKNIFSVMEEVYHKADERVDLVLFLNGLRYLPSN
;
A
#
# COMPACT_ATOMS: atom_id res chain seq x y z
N MET A 1 21.45 -20.04 19.45
CA MET A 1 20.65 -21.28 19.51
C MET A 1 20.41 -21.72 18.08
N PRO A 2 20.80 -22.92 17.63
CA PRO A 2 20.56 -23.32 16.25
C PRO A 2 19.07 -23.66 16.08
N ILE A 3 18.40 -22.98 15.16
CA ILE A 3 17.01 -23.29 14.78
C ILE A 3 17.02 -24.66 14.11
N LYS A 4 16.18 -25.60 14.57
CA LYS A 4 16.10 -26.95 14.00
C LYS A 4 15.40 -26.90 12.64
N ALA A 5 15.86 -27.68 11.67
CA ALA A 5 15.28 -27.76 10.31
C ALA A 5 13.77 -28.06 10.30
N ASP A 6 13.24 -28.74 11.32
CA ASP A 6 11.81 -29.00 11.47
C ASP A 6 11.00 -27.73 11.78
N GLN A 7 11.56 -26.80 12.56
CA GLN A 7 10.91 -25.53 12.91
C GLN A 7 10.89 -24.54 11.73
N LEU A 8 11.87 -24.65 10.82
CA LEU A 8 11.91 -23.85 9.58
C LEU A 8 10.77 -24.26 8.62
N ARG A 9 10.53 -25.56 8.47
CA ARG A 9 9.43 -26.10 7.63
C ARG A 9 8.06 -25.70 8.14
N GLU A 10 7.82 -25.82 9.45
CA GLU A 10 6.56 -25.36 10.06
C GLU A 10 6.30 -23.87 9.78
N LYS A 11 7.32 -23.02 9.91
CA LYS A 11 7.19 -21.58 9.69
C LYS A 11 6.82 -21.25 8.23
N GLU A 12 7.48 -21.90 7.28
CA GLU A 12 7.19 -21.74 5.85
C GLU A 12 5.77 -22.23 5.51
N ASP A 13 5.36 -23.37 6.06
CA ASP A 13 4.02 -23.91 5.89
C ASP A 13 2.94 -22.97 6.48
N TYR A 14 3.19 -22.38 7.66
CA TYR A 14 2.30 -21.38 8.25
C TYR A 14 2.22 -20.09 7.42
N GLN A 15 3.34 -19.58 6.90
CA GLN A 15 3.32 -18.40 6.04
C GLN A 15 2.51 -18.64 4.78
N LYS A 16 2.72 -19.78 4.13
CA LYS A 16 1.96 -20.19 2.94
C LYS A 16 0.47 -20.28 3.24
N LEU A 17 0.10 -20.89 4.36
CA LEU A 17 -1.28 -20.98 4.80
C LEU A 17 -1.90 -19.60 5.06
N ILE A 18 -1.18 -18.68 5.71
CA ILE A 18 -1.68 -17.31 5.95
C ILE A 18 -1.89 -16.57 4.62
N MET A 19 -0.95 -16.67 3.68
CA MET A 19 -1.10 -16.02 2.37
C MET A 19 -2.27 -16.59 1.57
N GLU A 20 -2.41 -17.92 1.55
CA GLU A 20 -3.54 -18.60 0.91
C GLU A 20 -4.87 -18.11 1.52
N ARG A 21 -4.96 -18.02 2.84
CA ARG A 21 -6.15 -17.52 3.54
C ARG A 21 -6.43 -16.04 3.26
N LEU A 22 -5.42 -15.19 3.28
CA LEU A 22 -5.58 -13.77 2.94
C LEU A 22 -6.07 -13.60 1.51
N HIS A 23 -5.58 -14.42 0.58
CA HIS A 23 -5.99 -14.40 -0.81
C HIS A 23 -7.43 -14.91 -1.00
N GLU A 24 -7.71 -16.12 -0.53
CA GLU A 24 -8.99 -16.81 -0.75
C GLU A 24 -10.13 -16.23 0.07
N ASP A 25 -9.90 -15.96 1.36
CA ASP A 25 -10.96 -15.58 2.30
C ASP A 25 -11.13 -14.05 2.42
N ASN A 26 -10.07 -13.26 2.13
CA ASN A 26 -10.07 -11.81 2.34
C ASN A 26 -9.80 -10.98 1.07
N GLY A 27 -9.57 -11.63 -0.07
CA GLY A 27 -9.40 -10.95 -1.36
C GLY A 27 -8.09 -10.16 -1.48
N PHE A 28 -7.08 -10.49 -0.67
CA PHE A 28 -5.76 -9.87 -0.81
C PHE A 28 -5.11 -10.31 -2.11
N ARG A 29 -4.38 -9.40 -2.74
CA ARG A 29 -3.53 -9.73 -3.89
C ARG A 29 -2.14 -10.12 -3.42
N THR A 30 -1.68 -11.30 -3.80
CA THR A 30 -0.28 -11.70 -3.57
C THR A 30 0.62 -10.99 -4.56
N ARG A 31 1.67 -10.34 -4.07
CA ARG A 31 2.61 -9.55 -4.87
C ARG A 31 4.04 -10.09 -4.68
N PRO A 32 4.86 -10.14 -5.75
CA PRO A 32 6.25 -10.53 -5.60
C PRO A 32 7.03 -9.44 -4.86
N ASN A 33 8.01 -9.81 -4.03
CA ASN A 33 8.86 -8.84 -3.34
C ASN A 33 9.70 -7.95 -4.27
N THR A 34 9.91 -8.37 -5.53
CA THR A 34 10.72 -7.64 -6.51
C THR A 34 10.11 -6.30 -6.91
N VAL A 35 8.80 -6.11 -6.73
CA VAL A 35 8.11 -4.84 -7.01
C VAL A 35 8.13 -3.88 -5.81
N TYR A 36 8.53 -4.36 -4.62
CA TYR A 36 8.66 -3.53 -3.44
C TYR A 36 9.81 -2.55 -3.61
N GLN A 37 9.57 -1.27 -3.30
CA GLN A 37 10.61 -0.24 -3.26
C GLN A 37 11.02 0.02 -1.80
N PRO A 38 12.16 -0.52 -1.32
CA PRO A 38 12.51 -0.43 0.10
C PRO A 38 12.74 1.01 0.58
N GLY A 39 13.26 1.89 -0.27
CA GLY A 39 13.50 3.30 0.05
C GLY A 39 12.23 4.12 0.26
N LEU A 40 11.10 3.66 -0.27
CA LEU A 40 9.79 4.33 -0.12
C LEU A 40 8.86 3.58 0.82
N ALA A 41 9.16 2.31 1.11
CA ALA A 41 8.26 1.39 1.77
C ALA A 41 6.90 1.24 1.06
N MET A 42 6.92 1.15 -0.28
CA MET A 42 5.72 1.10 -1.12
C MET A 42 5.79 0.02 -2.21
N ASP A 43 4.63 -0.50 -2.61
CA ASP A 43 4.36 -1.10 -3.92
C ASP A 43 3.76 0.00 -4.80
N THR A 44 4.61 0.65 -5.61
CA THR A 44 4.21 1.82 -6.40
C THR A 44 3.21 1.47 -7.49
N GLU A 45 3.25 0.24 -8.00
CA GLU A 45 2.28 -0.22 -9.01
C GLU A 45 0.87 -0.30 -8.43
N MET A 46 0.71 -0.87 -7.23
CA MET A 46 -0.61 -0.94 -6.56
C MET A 46 -1.12 0.44 -6.15
N LEU A 47 -0.22 1.35 -5.77
CA LEU A 47 -0.60 2.73 -5.47
C LEU A 47 -1.13 3.45 -6.71
N LEU A 48 -0.40 3.38 -7.83
CA LEU A 48 -0.81 4.00 -9.08
C LEU A 48 -2.09 3.38 -9.63
N GLU A 49 -2.23 2.04 -9.59
CA GLU A 49 -3.46 1.36 -9.99
C GLU A 49 -4.66 1.89 -9.21
N PHE A 50 -4.55 1.97 -7.88
CA PHE A 50 -5.62 2.50 -7.03
C PHE A 50 -5.96 3.96 -7.37
N LEU A 51 -4.95 4.81 -7.59
CA LEU A 51 -5.16 6.21 -7.93
C LEU A 51 -5.84 6.37 -9.29
N GLU A 52 -5.42 5.61 -10.31
CA GLU A 52 -6.09 5.61 -11.61
C GLU A 52 -7.52 5.10 -11.53
N ASP A 53 -7.76 4.01 -10.80
CA ASP A 53 -9.09 3.42 -10.70
C ASP A 53 -10.08 4.31 -9.94
N THR A 54 -9.61 5.13 -8.99
CA THR A 54 -10.49 5.91 -8.12
C THR A 54 -10.53 7.41 -8.42
N GLN A 55 -9.45 7.95 -9.00
CA GLN A 55 -9.15 9.38 -9.09
C GLN A 55 -8.44 9.70 -10.43
N HIS A 56 -8.91 9.07 -11.52
CA HIS A 56 -8.34 9.25 -12.86
C HIS A 56 -8.30 10.73 -13.30
N ASP A 57 -9.36 11.50 -13.01
CA ASP A 57 -9.46 12.90 -13.40
C ASP A 57 -8.41 13.77 -12.69
N GLU A 58 -8.16 13.51 -11.41
CA GLU A 58 -7.10 14.15 -10.63
C GLU A 58 -5.71 13.77 -11.17
N MET A 59 -5.50 12.50 -11.50
CA MET A 59 -4.25 12.02 -12.11
C MET A 59 -4.01 12.64 -13.49
N GLU A 60 -5.05 12.79 -14.31
CA GLU A 60 -4.99 13.50 -15.60
C GLU A 60 -4.63 14.97 -15.42
N HIS A 61 -5.17 15.63 -14.38
CA HIS A 61 -4.80 17.01 -14.06
C HIS A 61 -3.32 17.12 -13.72
N LEU A 62 -2.80 16.21 -12.90
CA LEU A 62 -1.37 16.13 -12.58
C LEU A 62 -0.52 15.79 -13.80
N ARG A 63 -1.00 14.95 -14.74
CA ARG A 63 -0.35 14.64 -16.02
C ARG A 63 -0.19 15.84 -16.93
N ARG A 64 -1.17 16.75 -16.96
CA ARG A 64 -1.04 17.99 -17.75
C ARG A 64 0.07 18.91 -17.25
N MET A 65 0.38 18.88 -15.96
CA MET A 65 1.42 19.71 -15.35
C MET A 65 2.81 19.06 -15.39
N TYR A 66 2.92 17.82 -14.93
CA TYR A 66 4.20 17.15 -14.74
C TYR A 66 4.61 16.25 -15.92
N LYS A 67 3.69 15.99 -16.87
CA LYS A 67 3.92 15.21 -18.10
C LYS A 67 4.50 13.82 -17.80
N ASP A 68 5.60 13.47 -18.44
CA ASP A 68 6.25 12.16 -18.30
C ASP A 68 6.78 11.88 -16.89
N ARG A 69 6.83 12.90 -16.01
CA ARG A 69 7.30 12.77 -14.62
C ARG A 69 6.17 12.67 -13.60
N THR A 70 4.91 12.56 -14.02
CA THR A 70 3.78 12.60 -13.09
C THR A 70 3.82 11.50 -12.04
N GLU A 71 4.01 10.25 -12.45
CA GLU A 71 4.02 9.11 -11.52
C GLU A 71 5.12 9.26 -10.47
N GLU A 72 6.36 9.54 -10.92
CA GLU A 72 7.50 9.79 -10.04
C GLU A 72 7.24 10.96 -9.08
N THR A 73 6.66 12.05 -9.59
CA THR A 73 6.34 13.24 -8.77
C THR A 73 5.30 12.91 -7.71
N VAL A 74 4.24 12.19 -8.07
CA VAL A 74 3.17 11.79 -7.14
C VAL A 74 3.71 10.88 -6.05
N ILE A 75 4.49 9.86 -6.43
CA ILE A 75 5.10 8.91 -5.49
C ILE A 75 6.03 9.65 -4.51
N ASN A 76 6.94 10.49 -5.03
CA ASN A 76 7.86 11.25 -4.21
C ASN A 76 7.15 12.23 -3.28
N TYR A 77 6.07 12.87 -3.77
CA TYR A 77 5.28 13.79 -2.96
C TYR A 77 4.61 13.05 -1.80
N ILE A 78 3.92 11.95 -2.06
CA ILE A 78 3.29 11.11 -1.03
C ILE A 78 4.34 10.63 -0.02
N ASN A 79 5.50 10.15 -0.48
CA ASN A 79 6.58 9.73 0.41
C ASN A 79 7.09 10.89 1.28
N SER A 80 7.24 12.09 0.72
CA SER A 80 7.66 13.26 1.48
C SER A 80 6.64 13.64 2.56
N GLU A 81 5.35 13.60 2.24
CA GLU A 81 4.25 13.84 3.19
C GLU A 81 4.26 12.83 4.33
N ILE A 82 4.49 11.55 4.02
CA ILE A 82 4.58 10.47 5.01
C ILE A 82 5.75 10.70 5.98
N ASN A 83 6.88 11.21 5.48
CA ASN A 83 8.08 11.44 6.28
C ASN A 83 8.09 12.77 7.04
N LYS A 84 7.05 13.61 6.90
CA LYS A 84 6.90 14.82 7.72
C LYS A 84 6.61 14.47 9.17
N GLU A 85 7.34 15.11 10.09
CA GLU A 85 7.14 14.94 11.54
C GLU A 85 5.70 15.25 12.00
N SER A 86 5.00 16.14 11.29
CA SER A 86 3.64 16.58 11.63
C SER A 86 2.52 15.66 11.15
N ARG A 87 2.79 14.68 10.28
CA ARG A 87 1.76 13.83 9.66
C ARG A 87 1.99 12.35 9.95
N GLY A 88 3.07 11.78 9.41
CA GLY A 88 3.29 10.34 9.44
C GLY A 88 2.34 9.55 8.51
N LEU A 89 2.63 8.25 8.34
CA LEU A 89 1.91 7.36 7.43
C LEU A 89 0.40 7.31 7.70
N ILE A 90 0.00 7.14 8.95
CA ILE A 90 -1.41 6.95 9.32
C ILE A 90 -2.23 8.20 9.04
N ASP A 91 -1.66 9.39 9.24
CA ASP A 91 -2.34 10.64 8.91
C ASP A 91 -2.53 10.78 7.40
N VAL A 92 -1.47 10.52 6.64
CA VAL A 92 -1.47 10.62 5.17
C VAL A 92 -2.47 9.64 4.55
N ILE A 93 -2.55 8.39 5.04
CA ILE A 93 -3.58 7.43 4.61
C ILE A 93 -5.00 7.96 4.91
N LYS A 94 -5.20 8.57 6.08
CA LYS A 94 -6.53 9.01 6.54
C LYS A 94 -7.03 10.27 5.86
N HIS A 95 -6.14 11.21 5.55
CA HIS A 95 -6.50 12.54 5.06
C HIS A 95 -6.10 12.77 3.60
N GLY A 96 -5.23 11.93 3.03
CA GLY A 96 -4.69 12.11 1.69
C GLY A 96 -3.58 13.16 1.64
N VAL A 97 -3.23 13.57 0.44
CA VAL A 97 -2.20 14.60 0.17
C VAL A 97 -2.78 15.66 -0.75
N GLU A 98 -2.47 16.92 -0.48
CA GLU A 98 -2.92 18.07 -1.28
C GLU A 98 -1.71 18.72 -1.93
N PHE A 99 -1.69 18.76 -3.26
CA PHE A 99 -0.62 19.38 -4.03
C PHE A 99 -0.81 20.90 -4.08
N ASP A 100 0.28 21.64 -4.27
CA ASP A 100 0.26 23.12 -4.34
C ASP A 100 -0.62 23.68 -5.47
N ASN A 101 -0.98 22.85 -6.44
CA ASN A 101 -1.88 23.17 -7.55
C ASN A 101 -3.37 22.99 -7.22
N GLY A 102 -3.72 22.60 -5.97
CA GLY A 102 -5.08 22.39 -5.50
C GLY A 102 -5.66 21.01 -5.76
N VAL A 103 -4.91 20.07 -6.37
CA VAL A 103 -5.33 18.67 -6.49
C VAL A 103 -5.14 17.95 -5.16
N THR A 104 -6.19 17.27 -4.69
CA THR A 104 -6.11 16.39 -3.51
C THR A 104 -6.22 14.93 -3.94
N LEU A 105 -5.24 14.11 -3.55
CA LEU A 105 -5.29 12.66 -3.71
C LEU A 105 -5.62 12.00 -2.38
N LYS A 106 -6.71 11.23 -2.36
CA LYS A 106 -7.06 10.32 -1.27
C LYS A 106 -6.28 9.03 -1.43
N LEU A 107 -5.77 8.49 -0.33
CA LEU A 107 -4.99 7.25 -0.32
C LEU A 107 -5.76 6.06 0.25
N MET A 108 -6.98 6.29 0.72
CA MET A 108 -7.91 5.26 1.18
C MET A 108 -9.34 5.81 1.13
N TYR A 109 -10.30 4.98 0.72
CA TYR A 109 -11.72 5.25 0.95
C TYR A 109 -12.22 4.46 2.14
N ARG A 110 -12.91 5.10 3.08
CA ARG A 110 -13.53 4.39 4.22
C ARG A 110 -14.84 3.74 3.78
N LYS A 111 -15.24 2.70 4.51
CA LYS A 111 -16.58 2.15 4.39
C LYS A 111 -17.58 3.27 4.70
N PRO A 112 -18.51 3.60 3.78
CA PRO A 112 -19.49 4.66 4.02
C PRO A 112 -20.54 4.23 5.04
N ASP A 113 -21.08 5.20 5.80
CA ASP A 113 -22.10 4.97 6.83
C ASP A 113 -23.46 4.55 6.24
N SER A 114 -23.70 4.87 4.96
CA SER A 114 -24.88 4.44 4.22
C SER A 114 -24.51 4.03 2.80
N THR A 115 -25.34 3.18 2.20
CA THR A 115 -25.20 2.75 0.80
C THR A 115 -25.84 3.70 -0.21
N ILE A 116 -26.39 4.84 0.25
CA ILE A 116 -27.04 5.85 -0.62
C ILE A 116 -26.01 6.49 -1.55
N ASN A 117 -24.79 6.76 -1.05
CA ASN A 117 -23.70 7.26 -1.88
C ASN A 117 -23.02 6.10 -2.62
N THR A 118 -23.57 5.77 -3.79
CA THR A 118 -23.09 4.67 -4.63
C THR A 118 -21.64 4.86 -5.09
N GLN A 119 -21.20 6.10 -5.33
CA GLN A 119 -19.82 6.40 -5.69
C GLN A 119 -18.85 6.13 -4.53
N ALA A 120 -19.20 6.54 -3.31
CA ALA A 120 -18.38 6.26 -2.12
C ALA A 120 -18.28 4.75 -1.86
N VAL A 121 -19.38 4.00 -2.06
CA VAL A 121 -19.37 2.54 -1.98
C VAL A 121 -18.48 1.92 -3.06
N ALA A 122 -18.55 2.42 -4.31
CA ALA A 122 -17.72 1.94 -5.40
C ALA A 122 -16.22 2.19 -5.15
N ASN A 123 -15.86 3.39 -4.71
CA ASN A 123 -14.47 3.72 -4.40
C ASN A 123 -13.94 2.93 -3.18
N TYR A 124 -14.77 2.69 -2.17
CA TYR A 124 -14.41 1.81 -1.05
C TYR A 124 -14.09 0.38 -1.51
N LYS A 125 -14.87 -0.16 -2.45
CA LYS A 125 -14.64 -1.50 -3.02
C LYS A 125 -13.40 -1.58 -3.91
N LYS A 126 -12.87 -0.44 -4.35
CA LYS A 126 -11.64 -0.34 -5.14
C LYS A 126 -10.37 -0.25 -4.28
N ASN A 127 -10.49 -0.18 -2.95
CA ASN A 127 -9.29 -0.32 -2.11
C ASN A 127 -8.63 -1.68 -2.37
N ILE A 128 -7.33 -1.65 -2.63
CA ILE A 128 -6.50 -2.82 -2.91
C ILE A 128 -5.81 -3.21 -1.60
N PHE A 129 -6.08 -4.41 -1.13
CA PHE A 129 -5.30 -5.03 -0.07
C PHE A 129 -4.33 -6.00 -0.71
N SER A 130 -3.04 -5.88 -0.41
CA SER A 130 -2.02 -6.78 -0.95
C SER A 130 -1.06 -7.28 0.11
N VAL A 131 -0.45 -8.43 -0.16
CA VAL A 131 0.51 -9.08 0.72
C VAL A 131 1.76 -9.45 -0.09
N MET A 132 2.93 -9.25 0.51
CA MET A 132 4.21 -9.70 -0.03
C MET A 132 4.89 -10.64 0.95
N GLU A 133 5.53 -11.66 0.38
CA GLU A 133 6.48 -12.53 1.06
C GLU A 133 7.88 -11.88 1.01
N GLU A 134 8.57 -11.75 2.15
CA GLU A 134 9.95 -11.26 2.37
C GLU A 134 10.29 -9.75 2.49
N VAL A 135 10.99 -9.40 3.59
CA VAL A 135 12.30 -8.69 3.54
C VAL A 135 13.17 -9.02 4.78
N TYR A 136 14.48 -9.15 4.58
CA TYR A 136 15.48 -9.09 5.67
C TYR A 136 15.60 -7.63 6.14
N HIS A 137 15.22 -7.34 7.37
CA HIS A 137 15.41 -6.01 7.98
C HIS A 137 16.89 -5.77 8.37
N LYS A 138 17.62 -6.86 8.71
CA LYS A 138 19.07 -6.98 8.92
C LYS A 138 19.51 -8.40 8.55
N ALA A 139 20.83 -8.67 8.50
CA ALA A 139 21.37 -10.02 8.27
C ALA A 139 20.77 -11.11 9.21
N ASP A 140 20.25 -10.71 10.37
CA ASP A 140 19.65 -11.59 11.39
C ASP A 140 18.16 -11.35 11.68
N GLU A 141 17.46 -10.51 10.91
CA GLU A 141 16.05 -10.15 11.23
C GLU A 141 15.14 -10.31 10.01
N ARG A 142 14.41 -11.43 9.94
CA ARG A 142 13.49 -11.79 8.84
C ARG A 142 12.09 -11.28 9.15
N VAL A 143 11.56 -10.38 8.30
CA VAL A 143 10.13 -10.00 8.32
C VAL A 143 9.38 -10.99 7.45
N ASP A 144 8.41 -11.68 8.06
CA ASP A 144 7.79 -12.87 7.48
C ASP A 144 6.69 -12.57 6.45
N LEU A 145 5.91 -11.51 6.64
CA LEU A 145 4.85 -11.07 5.74
C LEU A 145 4.70 -9.56 5.85
N VAL A 146 4.43 -8.89 4.73
CA VAL A 146 4.15 -7.45 4.71
C VAL A 146 2.78 -7.21 4.10
N LEU A 147 1.92 -6.50 4.83
CA LEU A 147 0.59 -6.12 4.37
C LEU A 147 0.62 -4.70 3.83
N PHE A 148 -0.14 -4.48 2.77
CA PHE A 148 -0.26 -3.20 2.11
C PHE A 148 -1.72 -2.82 1.93
N LEU A 149 -1.98 -1.52 2.03
CA LEU A 149 -3.23 -0.90 1.64
C LEU A 149 -2.93 0.08 0.52
N ASN A 150 -3.51 -0.13 -0.67
CA ASN A 150 -3.33 0.70 -1.85
C ASN A 150 -1.83 0.94 -2.15
N GLY A 151 -1.01 -0.10 -2.01
CA GLY A 151 0.44 -0.03 -2.21
C GLY A 151 1.25 0.61 -1.07
N LEU A 152 0.61 1.14 -0.03
CA LEU A 152 1.28 1.70 1.14
C LEU A 152 1.48 0.61 2.20
N ARG A 153 2.73 0.40 2.63
CA ARG A 153 3.07 -0.61 3.63
C ARG A 153 2.43 -0.28 4.96
N TYR A 154 1.58 -1.18 5.45
CA TYR A 154 1.10 -1.14 6.82
C TYR A 154 1.97 -2.06 7.68
N LEU A 155 2.73 -1.49 8.60
CA LEU A 155 3.30 -2.25 9.71
C LEU A 155 2.51 -1.91 10.98
N PRO A 156 2.02 -2.90 11.75
CA PRO A 156 1.76 -2.66 13.15
C PRO A 156 3.10 -2.29 13.80
N SER A 157 3.22 -1.06 14.23
CA SER A 157 4.35 -0.61 15.05
C SER A 157 4.35 -1.44 16.34
N ASN A 158 5.46 -2.16 16.58
CA ASN A 158 5.76 -2.79 17.87
C ASN A 158 5.81 -1.76 19.00
#